data_AF-A0A1G0YYI9-F1
#
_entry.id   AF-A0A1G0YYI9-F1
#
_cell.length_a   1.000
_cell.length_b   1.000
_cell.length_c   1.000
_cell.angle_alpha   90.00
_cell.angle_beta   90.00
_cell.angle_gamma   90.00
#
_symmetry.space_group_name_H-M   'P 1'
#
loop_
_entity.id
_entity.type
_entity.pdbx_description
1 polymer ?
#
loop_
_entity_poly.entity_id
_entity_poly.type
_entity_poly.pdbx_seq_one_letter_code
_entity_poly.pdbx_strand_id
1 'polypeptide(L)'
;MLTHSYILLSGKIFAIGDKNNYLQHNTKSNTARVKCAMDEDGVLYALKIEPVKRDGIALEISTTTDLDVAHGGGIRINKYGQQKGYCPYYYFGDHTFHDYLLQRHTIRDDDLAYSLAIKTARIVHDLHSGKKSKMHLKYGHLDLKPGNIIYDADSGEMFLIDFGFSQRLEGNATKHRGTEGYVPRHMLDYTRKTLDIFALLRIFYFPEKFQTEFKHGDEKRTVNDACIFSDSLVGKNARLRHLLFATDDNMALSSLSALTIARELTLMRCKLDDSYQELFASEYAIDLVNYLYSKKIRIKKEYVIFAQPIMERINLLSNPTRAEFDKFIVELNKIMHVEDSDVKKSHELSTMQVLVDQRSADPKEATAGLVTNDANKKLINLSIFRSAQKEIISEKPSVKNDVPIWNVSLID
;
A
#
# COMPACT_ATOMS: atom_id res chain seq x y z
N MET A 1 -14.28 -13.42 -40.42
CA MET A 1 -15.18 -12.60 -39.58
C MET A 1 -14.33 -11.83 -38.59
N LEU A 2 -14.56 -10.53 -38.39
CA LEU A 2 -13.90 -9.79 -37.32
C LEU A 2 -14.32 -10.42 -35.98
N THR A 3 -13.34 -10.94 -35.23
CA THR A 3 -13.57 -11.54 -33.90
C THR A 3 -13.73 -10.49 -32.79
N HIS A 4 -13.63 -9.21 -33.16
CA HIS A 4 -13.61 -8.07 -32.26
C HIS A 4 -14.68 -7.04 -32.63
N SER A 5 -15.17 -6.31 -31.63
CA SER A 5 -16.00 -5.11 -31.82
C SER A 5 -15.18 -3.87 -31.45
N TYR A 6 -15.44 -2.72 -32.06
CA TYR A 6 -14.71 -1.50 -31.77
C TYR A 6 -15.62 -0.44 -31.14
N ILE A 7 -15.05 0.40 -30.27
CA ILE A 7 -15.73 1.55 -29.70
C ILE A 7 -14.78 2.74 -29.57
N LEU A 8 -15.20 3.92 -30.01
CA LEU A 8 -14.51 5.17 -29.71
C LEU A 8 -14.97 5.65 -28.33
N LEU A 9 -14.07 5.88 -27.37
CA LEU A 9 -14.35 6.44 -26.04
C LEU A 9 -13.27 7.47 -25.70
N SER A 10 -13.67 8.66 -25.24
CA SER A 10 -12.75 9.74 -24.83
C SER A 10 -11.59 10.04 -25.81
N GLY A 11 -11.84 9.88 -27.11
CA GLY A 11 -10.84 10.16 -28.15
C GLY A 11 -9.97 8.97 -28.56
N LYS A 12 -10.09 7.80 -27.92
CA LYS A 12 -9.37 6.57 -28.29
C LYS A 12 -10.29 5.48 -28.82
N ILE A 13 -9.79 4.72 -29.80
CA ILE A 13 -10.47 3.53 -30.32
C ILE A 13 -10.05 2.31 -29.50
N PHE A 14 -11.04 1.57 -28.98
CA PHE A 14 -10.83 0.33 -28.24
C PHE A 14 -11.32 -0.87 -29.06
N ALA A 15 -10.42 -1.82 -29.31
CA ALA A 15 -10.76 -3.16 -29.78
C ALA A 15 -11.23 -4.00 -28.58
N ILE A 16 -12.45 -4.49 -28.63
CA ILE A 16 -13.10 -5.25 -27.56
C ILE A 16 -13.07 -6.74 -27.90
N GLY A 17 -12.63 -7.55 -26.94
CA GLY A 17 -12.70 -9.00 -27.01
C GLY A 17 -14.09 -9.53 -27.37
N ASP A 18 -14.12 -10.72 -27.98
CA ASP A 18 -15.32 -11.46 -28.40
C ASP A 18 -16.44 -11.44 -27.33
N LYS A 19 -17.69 -11.57 -27.78
CA LYS A 19 -18.89 -11.80 -26.97
C LYS A 19 -18.77 -12.92 -25.93
N ASN A 20 -17.84 -13.86 -26.05
CA ASN A 20 -17.64 -14.94 -25.06
C ASN A 20 -16.40 -14.76 -24.17
N ASN A 21 -15.56 -13.75 -24.40
CA ASN A 21 -14.31 -13.55 -23.66
C ASN A 21 -14.48 -12.49 -22.57
N TYR A 22 -15.15 -12.85 -21.48
CA TYR A 22 -15.35 -11.97 -20.32
C TYR A 22 -14.30 -12.25 -19.24
N LEU A 23 -13.72 -11.18 -18.70
CA LEU A 23 -12.92 -11.25 -17.47
C LEU A 23 -13.83 -11.50 -16.26
N GLN A 24 -15.04 -10.94 -16.29
CA GLN A 24 -16.07 -11.21 -15.31
C GLN A 24 -17.46 -11.16 -15.96
N HIS A 25 -18.26 -12.20 -15.70
CA HIS A 25 -19.62 -12.31 -16.20
C HIS A 25 -20.58 -12.71 -15.08
N ASN A 26 -21.36 -11.75 -14.57
CA ASN A 26 -22.43 -12.06 -13.62
C ASN A 26 -23.68 -12.50 -14.39
N THR A 27 -23.94 -13.81 -14.46
CA THR A 27 -25.08 -14.40 -15.19
C THR A 27 -26.42 -14.21 -14.48
N LYS A 28 -26.42 -13.93 -13.16
CA LYS A 28 -27.63 -13.93 -12.33
C LYS A 28 -28.33 -12.57 -12.24
N SER A 29 -27.67 -11.50 -12.66
CA SER A 29 -28.26 -10.17 -12.66
C SER A 29 -27.86 -9.42 -13.92
N ASN A 30 -28.78 -8.63 -14.47
CA ASN A 30 -28.58 -7.78 -15.64
C ASN A 30 -27.70 -6.55 -15.27
N THR A 31 -26.59 -6.83 -14.57
CA THR A 31 -25.61 -5.95 -13.92
C THR A 31 -24.32 -5.98 -14.72
N ALA A 32 -23.37 -5.11 -14.39
CA ALA A 32 -22.17 -4.85 -15.16
C ALA A 32 -21.45 -6.12 -15.68
N ARG A 33 -20.86 -6.00 -16.88
CA ARG A 33 -20.00 -7.01 -17.51
C ARG A 33 -18.61 -6.43 -17.71
N VAL A 34 -17.57 -7.24 -17.54
CA VAL A 34 -16.19 -6.81 -17.76
C VAL A 34 -15.57 -7.62 -18.90
N LYS A 35 -15.02 -6.94 -19.89
CA LYS A 35 -14.35 -7.53 -21.06
C LYS A 35 -12.93 -7.04 -21.17
N CYS A 36 -12.05 -7.86 -21.74
CA CYS A 36 -10.74 -7.38 -22.18
C CYS A 36 -10.93 -6.43 -23.37
N ALA A 37 -10.21 -5.32 -23.36
CA ALA A 37 -10.11 -4.38 -24.48
C ALA A 37 -8.67 -3.90 -24.63
N MET A 38 -8.32 -3.45 -25.83
CA MET A 38 -7.02 -2.89 -26.15
C MET A 38 -7.23 -1.59 -26.94
N ASP A 39 -6.46 -0.54 -26.63
CA ASP A 39 -6.49 0.68 -27.44
C ASP A 39 -5.59 0.59 -28.69
N GLU A 40 -5.57 1.63 -29.50
CA GLU A 40 -4.76 1.73 -30.71
C GLU A 40 -3.24 1.76 -30.44
N ASP A 41 -2.81 2.06 -29.22
CA ASP A 41 -1.40 2.06 -28.79
C ASP A 41 -0.97 0.69 -28.22
N GLY A 42 -1.88 -0.28 -28.16
CA GLY A 42 -1.62 -1.61 -27.60
C GLY A 42 -1.75 -1.71 -26.08
N VAL A 43 -2.30 -0.69 -25.41
CA VAL A 43 -2.52 -0.70 -23.96
C VAL A 43 -3.74 -1.55 -23.63
N LEU A 44 -3.63 -2.41 -22.61
CA LEU A 44 -4.69 -3.30 -22.17
C LEU A 44 -5.62 -2.67 -21.14
N TYR A 45 -6.90 -3.02 -21.24
CA TYR A 45 -7.98 -2.50 -20.40
C TYR A 45 -8.96 -3.61 -19.97
N ALA A 46 -9.51 -3.43 -18.77
CA ALA A 46 -10.71 -4.09 -18.31
C ALA A 46 -11.91 -3.17 -18.58
N LEU A 47 -12.62 -3.39 -19.69
CA LEU A 47 -13.77 -2.61 -20.10
C LEU A 47 -15.03 -3.04 -19.33
N LYS A 48 -15.42 -2.24 -18.34
CA LYS A 48 -16.70 -2.40 -17.63
C LYS A 48 -17.83 -1.80 -18.45
N ILE A 49 -18.90 -2.58 -18.63
CA ILE A 49 -20.07 -2.22 -19.43
C ILE A 49 -21.32 -2.47 -18.59
N GLU A 50 -22.13 -1.44 -18.36
CA GLU A 50 -23.37 -1.61 -17.59
C GLU A 50 -24.54 -0.80 -18.16
N PRO A 51 -25.80 -1.26 -17.98
CA PRO A 51 -26.96 -0.48 -18.34
C PRO A 51 -27.05 0.79 -17.49
N VAL A 52 -27.32 1.94 -18.11
CA VAL A 52 -27.60 3.19 -17.38
C VAL A 52 -29.00 3.08 -16.79
N LYS A 53 -29.10 2.55 -15.57
CA LYS A 53 -30.37 2.46 -14.82
C LYS A 53 -30.43 3.48 -13.68
N ARG A 54 -29.29 4.07 -13.31
CA ARG A 54 -29.07 5.09 -12.26
C ARG A 54 -27.81 5.89 -12.62
N ASP A 55 -27.58 7.02 -11.97
CA ASP A 55 -26.36 7.87 -12.14
C ASP A 55 -25.03 7.17 -11.75
N GLY A 56 -25.06 5.86 -11.44
CA GLY A 56 -23.93 5.06 -10.97
C GLY A 56 -22.74 5.08 -11.92
N ILE A 57 -22.91 4.64 -13.18
CA ILE A 57 -21.78 4.60 -14.12
C ILE A 57 -21.24 5.99 -14.49
N ALA A 58 -22.07 7.02 -14.54
CA ALA A 58 -21.58 8.38 -14.84
C ALA A 58 -20.68 8.90 -13.69
N LEU A 59 -21.08 8.63 -12.45
CA LEU A 59 -20.27 8.92 -11.28
C LEU A 59 -18.99 8.07 -11.25
N GLU A 60 -19.08 6.79 -11.61
CA GLU A 60 -17.91 5.90 -11.68
C GLU A 60 -16.92 6.37 -12.74
N ILE A 61 -17.38 6.70 -13.95
CA ILE A 61 -16.52 7.23 -15.02
C ILE A 61 -15.81 8.51 -14.56
N SER A 62 -16.54 9.46 -13.97
CA SER A 62 -15.89 10.70 -13.50
C SER A 62 -14.90 10.46 -12.37
N THR A 63 -15.23 9.60 -11.41
CA THR A 63 -14.35 9.25 -10.28
C THR A 63 -13.09 8.51 -10.74
N THR A 64 -13.22 7.51 -11.60
CA THR A 64 -12.09 6.70 -12.09
C THR A 64 -11.16 7.47 -13.02
N THR A 65 -11.70 8.42 -13.80
CA THR A 65 -10.91 9.34 -14.63
C THR A 65 -10.06 10.26 -13.77
N ASP A 66 -10.64 10.81 -12.69
CA ASP A 66 -9.94 11.66 -11.74
C ASP A 66 -8.87 10.88 -10.95
N LEU A 67 -9.14 9.63 -10.57
CA LEU A 67 -8.19 8.75 -9.88
C LEU A 67 -7.12 8.14 -10.80
N ASP A 68 -7.16 8.44 -12.10
CA ASP A 68 -6.28 7.88 -13.14
C ASP A 68 -6.26 6.35 -13.22
N VAL A 69 -7.36 5.69 -12.85
CA VAL A 69 -7.49 4.23 -12.93
C VAL A 69 -8.24 3.76 -14.18
N ALA A 70 -8.76 4.70 -14.98
CA ALA A 70 -9.45 4.44 -16.24
C ALA A 70 -9.13 5.51 -17.29
N HIS A 71 -9.15 5.12 -18.57
CA HIS A 71 -8.97 6.02 -19.71
C HIS A 71 -10.28 6.73 -20.08
N GLY A 72 -10.87 7.43 -19.12
CA GLY A 72 -12.16 8.08 -19.34
C GLY A 72 -13.31 7.07 -19.43
N GLY A 73 -14.33 7.41 -20.21
CA GLY A 73 -15.48 6.56 -20.42
C GLY A 73 -16.56 7.28 -21.20
N GLY A 74 -17.70 6.60 -21.39
CA GLY A 74 -18.81 7.23 -22.08
C GLY A 74 -20.10 6.45 -22.02
N ILE A 75 -21.20 7.15 -22.26
CA ILE A 75 -22.52 6.56 -22.42
C ILE A 75 -22.80 6.41 -23.91
N ARG A 76 -23.33 5.27 -24.32
CA ARG A 76 -23.83 5.02 -25.68
C ARG A 76 -25.29 4.62 -25.64
N ILE A 77 -26.03 5.09 -26.63
CA ILE A 77 -27.45 4.76 -26.82
C ILE A 77 -27.52 3.83 -28.02
N ASN A 78 -28.20 2.69 -27.88
CA ASN A 78 -28.44 1.80 -29.00
C ASN A 78 -29.66 2.26 -29.82
N LYS A 79 -29.89 1.62 -30.98
CA LYS A 79 -31.04 1.90 -31.86
C LYS A 79 -32.43 1.72 -31.21
N TYR A 80 -32.49 1.07 -30.05
CA TYR A 80 -33.71 0.86 -29.26
C TYR A 80 -33.84 1.87 -28.10
N GLY A 81 -33.01 2.91 -28.06
CA GLY A 81 -33.02 3.93 -27.01
C GLY A 81 -32.40 3.48 -25.68
N GLN A 82 -31.83 2.28 -25.60
CA GLN A 82 -31.24 1.77 -24.37
C GLN A 82 -29.83 2.33 -24.20
N GLN A 83 -29.58 2.89 -23.02
CA GLN A 83 -28.29 3.47 -22.67
C GLN A 83 -27.39 2.46 -21.97
N LYS A 84 -26.12 2.44 -22.35
CA LYS A 84 -25.05 1.68 -21.67
C LYS A 84 -23.86 2.59 -21.40
N GLY A 85 -23.33 2.53 -20.19
CA GLY A 85 -22.05 3.15 -19.87
C GLY A 85 -20.90 2.18 -20.14
N TYR A 86 -19.76 2.74 -20.49
CA TYR A 86 -18.51 2.05 -20.80
C TYR A 86 -17.39 2.75 -20.02
N CYS A 87 -16.67 1.99 -19.20
CA CYS A 87 -15.55 2.47 -18.39
C CYS A 87 -14.33 1.57 -18.64
N PRO A 88 -13.36 1.98 -19.49
CA PRO A 88 -12.12 1.26 -19.72
C PRO A 88 -11.13 1.47 -18.56
N TYR A 89 -11.17 0.58 -17.56
CA TYR A 89 -10.17 0.53 -16.50
C TYR A 89 -8.83 0.08 -17.07
N TYR A 90 -7.72 0.69 -16.63
CA TYR A 90 -6.40 0.12 -16.92
C TYR A 90 -6.34 -1.30 -16.38
N TYR A 91 -5.74 -2.19 -17.16
CA TYR A 91 -5.61 -3.58 -16.76
C TYR A 91 -4.46 -3.73 -15.77
N PHE A 92 -4.78 -4.13 -14.54
CA PHE A 92 -3.82 -4.25 -13.43
C PHE A 92 -3.43 -5.69 -13.09
N GLY A 93 -3.98 -6.69 -13.80
CA GLY A 93 -3.70 -8.11 -13.59
C GLY A 93 -4.95 -9.00 -13.61
N ASP A 94 -4.73 -10.32 -13.54
CA ASP A 94 -5.77 -11.35 -13.64
C ASP A 94 -6.40 -11.77 -12.31
N HIS A 95 -5.77 -11.43 -11.19
CA HIS A 95 -6.15 -11.98 -9.89
C HIS A 95 -6.58 -10.88 -8.93
N THR A 96 -7.78 -11.07 -8.38
CA THR A 96 -8.20 -10.27 -7.24
C THR A 96 -7.44 -10.70 -5.99
N PHE A 97 -7.35 -9.82 -5.01
CA PHE A 97 -6.78 -10.15 -3.72
C PHE A 97 -7.61 -11.22 -3.00
N HIS A 98 -8.91 -11.31 -3.30
CA HIS A 98 -9.75 -12.42 -2.87
C HIS A 98 -9.26 -13.77 -3.38
N ASP A 99 -8.96 -13.88 -4.68
CA ASP A 99 -8.46 -15.11 -5.29
C ASP A 99 -7.12 -15.52 -4.65
N TYR A 100 -6.24 -14.53 -4.44
CA TYR A 100 -4.97 -14.73 -3.76
C TYR A 100 -5.13 -15.28 -2.33
N LEU A 101 -6.06 -14.73 -1.55
CA LEU A 101 -6.31 -15.15 -0.17
C LEU A 101 -6.95 -16.55 -0.12
N LEU A 102 -7.89 -16.86 -1.03
CA LEU A 102 -8.52 -18.18 -1.11
C LEU A 102 -7.54 -19.29 -1.49
N GLN A 103 -6.69 -19.06 -2.49
CA GLN A 103 -5.69 -20.05 -2.93
C GLN A 103 -4.71 -20.42 -1.83
N ARG A 104 -4.38 -19.48 -0.94
CA ARG A 104 -3.46 -19.74 0.18
C ARG A 104 -4.14 -20.37 1.39
N HIS A 105 -5.47 -20.40 1.46
CA HIS A 105 -6.32 -20.82 2.59
C HIS A 105 -6.07 -20.11 3.93
N THR A 106 -4.82 -19.83 4.28
CA THR A 106 -4.38 -19.03 5.43
C THR A 106 -2.97 -18.52 5.15
N ILE A 107 -2.72 -17.21 5.29
CA ILE A 107 -1.35 -16.69 5.29
C ILE A 107 -0.70 -17.13 6.61
N ARG A 108 0.26 -18.05 6.52
CA ARG A 108 0.98 -18.61 7.70
C ARG A 108 2.20 -17.80 8.10
N ASP A 109 2.68 -16.94 7.21
CA ASP A 109 3.81 -16.06 7.45
C ASP A 109 3.28 -14.73 8.02
N ASP A 110 3.54 -14.50 9.31
CA ASP A 110 3.11 -13.29 10.02
C ASP A 110 3.68 -12.03 9.37
N ASP A 111 4.93 -12.05 8.88
CA ASP A 111 5.56 -10.87 8.26
C ASP A 111 4.89 -10.54 6.92
N LEU A 112 4.57 -11.56 6.13
CA LEU A 112 3.78 -11.39 4.92
C LEU A 112 2.37 -10.86 5.22
N ALA A 113 1.71 -11.40 6.26
CA ALA A 113 0.38 -10.95 6.67
C ALA A 113 0.38 -9.46 7.04
N TYR A 114 1.33 -9.03 7.88
CA TYR A 114 1.49 -7.61 8.21
C TYR A 114 1.81 -6.77 6.98
N SER A 115 2.70 -7.24 6.10
CA SER A 115 3.06 -6.53 4.86
C SER A 115 1.84 -6.27 3.97
N LEU A 116 1.00 -7.29 3.77
CA LEU A 116 -0.21 -7.18 2.96
C LEU A 116 -1.25 -6.25 3.59
N ALA A 117 -1.43 -6.33 4.92
CA ALA A 117 -2.35 -5.45 5.64
C ALA A 117 -1.88 -3.98 5.60
N ILE A 118 -0.59 -3.72 5.77
CA ILE A 118 -0.01 -2.37 5.65
C ILE A 118 -0.24 -1.82 4.24
N LYS A 119 0.06 -2.60 3.19
CA LYS A 119 -0.17 -2.18 1.79
C LYS A 119 -1.64 -1.88 1.50
N THR A 120 -2.54 -2.74 1.98
CA THR A 120 -3.98 -2.54 1.84
C THR A 120 -4.46 -1.28 2.58
N ALA A 121 -3.96 -1.01 3.78
CA ALA A 121 -4.25 0.25 4.49
C ALA A 121 -3.71 1.47 3.72
N ARG A 122 -2.54 1.37 3.09
CA ARG A 122 -1.94 2.47 2.32
C ARG A 122 -2.75 2.83 1.09
N ILE A 123 -3.21 1.88 0.28
CA ILE A 123 -4.03 2.20 -0.91
C ILE A 123 -5.37 2.87 -0.52
N VAL A 124 -5.94 2.51 0.64
CA VAL A 124 -7.13 3.19 1.19
C VAL A 124 -6.77 4.58 1.70
N HIS A 125 -5.62 4.75 2.36
CA HIS A 125 -5.14 6.07 2.77
C HIS A 125 -4.91 7.01 1.58
N ASP A 126 -4.32 6.51 0.50
CA ASP A 126 -4.07 7.25 -0.73
C ASP A 126 -5.38 7.76 -1.37
N LEU A 127 -6.44 6.95 -1.32
CA LEU A 127 -7.79 7.34 -1.74
C LEU A 127 -8.40 8.40 -0.80
N HIS A 128 -8.29 8.18 0.51
CA HIS A 128 -8.87 9.05 1.54
C HIS A 128 -8.16 10.40 1.67
N SER A 129 -6.87 10.46 1.34
CA SER A 129 -6.07 11.69 1.36
C SER A 129 -6.23 12.51 0.09
N GLY A 130 -6.71 11.90 -0.99
CA GLY A 130 -6.81 12.50 -2.33
C GLY A 130 -5.48 12.50 -3.09
N LYS A 131 -4.47 11.78 -2.60
CA LYS A 131 -3.13 11.70 -3.22
C LYS A 131 -3.15 11.11 -4.64
N LYS A 132 -4.09 10.20 -4.90
CA LYS A 132 -4.26 9.57 -6.24
C LYS A 132 -5.23 10.34 -7.16
N SER A 133 -5.93 11.35 -6.64
CA SER A 133 -6.85 12.18 -7.43
C SER A 133 -6.08 13.29 -8.13
N LYS A 134 -6.27 13.44 -9.45
CA LYS A 134 -5.74 14.56 -10.25
C LYS A 134 -6.22 15.91 -9.73
N MET A 135 -7.41 15.94 -9.15
CA MET A 135 -8.02 17.13 -8.56
C MET A 135 -7.81 17.23 -7.03
N HIS A 136 -6.98 16.38 -6.43
CA HIS A 136 -6.73 16.30 -4.97
C HIS A 136 -7.99 16.08 -4.12
N LEU A 137 -8.96 15.37 -4.68
CA LEU A 137 -10.23 15.10 -4.05
C LEU A 137 -10.16 13.82 -3.22
N LYS A 138 -10.73 13.89 -2.02
CA LYS A 138 -10.83 12.75 -1.11
C LYS A 138 -12.06 11.92 -1.46
N TYR A 139 -11.88 10.62 -1.61
CA TYR A 139 -12.97 9.69 -1.91
C TYR A 139 -13.11 8.62 -0.83
N GLY A 140 -14.35 8.22 -0.56
CA GLY A 140 -14.64 6.93 0.07
C GLY A 140 -15.00 5.93 -1.01
N HIS A 141 -14.48 4.71 -0.92
CA HIS A 141 -14.74 3.64 -1.89
C HIS A 141 -16.16 3.08 -1.72
N LEU A 142 -16.57 2.82 -0.47
CA LEU A 142 -17.89 2.35 -0.04
C LEU A 142 -18.31 0.97 -0.56
N ASP A 143 -17.34 0.19 -1.04
CA ASP A 143 -17.47 -1.24 -1.33
C ASP A 143 -16.10 -1.93 -1.20
N LEU A 144 -15.33 -1.58 -0.17
CA LEU A 144 -14.05 -2.24 0.07
C LEU A 144 -14.28 -3.70 0.44
N LYS A 145 -13.62 -4.59 -0.30
CA LYS A 145 -13.55 -6.03 -0.07
C LYS A 145 -12.37 -6.58 -0.86
N PRO A 146 -11.86 -7.79 -0.55
CA PRO A 146 -10.73 -8.35 -1.28
C PRO A 146 -10.99 -8.51 -2.79
N GLY A 147 -12.26 -8.70 -3.20
CA GLY A 147 -12.65 -8.83 -4.61
C GLY A 147 -12.55 -7.52 -5.42
N ASN A 148 -12.46 -6.37 -4.74
CA ASN A 148 -12.31 -5.05 -5.36
C ASN A 148 -10.87 -4.51 -5.25
N ILE A 149 -9.92 -5.41 -4.96
CA ILE A 149 -8.48 -5.12 -4.96
C ILE A 149 -7.85 -6.08 -5.95
N ILE A 150 -7.10 -5.58 -6.92
CA ILE A 150 -6.18 -6.40 -7.72
C ILE A 150 -4.86 -6.48 -6.96
N TYR A 151 -4.30 -7.68 -6.89
CA TYR A 151 -2.99 -7.90 -6.29
C TYR A 151 -2.07 -8.55 -7.31
N ASP A 152 -1.03 -7.83 -7.70
CA ASP A 152 0.05 -8.37 -8.50
C ASP A 152 1.07 -9.04 -7.58
N ALA A 153 1.16 -10.36 -7.63
CA ALA A 153 2.06 -11.12 -6.77
C ALA A 153 3.54 -10.94 -7.15
N ASP A 154 3.85 -10.56 -8.38
CA ASP A 154 5.22 -10.41 -8.87
C ASP A 154 5.81 -9.08 -8.42
N SER A 155 5.07 -7.97 -8.61
CA SER A 155 5.49 -6.66 -8.10
C SER A 155 5.15 -6.45 -6.62
N GLY A 156 4.15 -7.16 -6.12
CA GLY A 156 3.56 -6.96 -4.80
C GLY A 156 2.67 -5.72 -4.71
N GLU A 157 2.32 -5.08 -5.82
CA GLU A 157 1.46 -3.88 -5.85
C GLU A 157 -0.02 -4.23 -5.71
N MET A 158 -0.80 -3.25 -5.24
CA MET A 158 -2.25 -3.38 -5.05
C MET A 158 -2.99 -2.22 -5.70
N PHE A 159 -4.11 -2.52 -6.37
CA PHE A 159 -4.91 -1.53 -7.08
C PHE A 159 -6.38 -1.66 -6.69
N LEU A 160 -6.98 -0.56 -6.26
CA LEU A 160 -8.43 -0.50 -6.03
C LEU A 160 -9.17 -0.45 -7.37
N ILE A 161 -10.27 -1.19 -7.49
CA ILE A 161 -11.14 -1.25 -8.66
C ILE A 161 -12.61 -1.17 -8.24
N ASP A 162 -13.51 -1.01 -9.20
CA ASP A 162 -14.97 -0.98 -8.99
C ASP A 162 -15.45 0.17 -8.08
N PHE A 163 -15.33 1.40 -8.60
CA PHE A 163 -15.70 2.62 -7.91
C PHE A 163 -17.20 2.97 -8.05
N GLY A 164 -18.05 2.00 -8.39
CA GLY A 164 -19.48 2.23 -8.67
C GLY A 164 -20.28 2.80 -7.49
N PHE A 165 -19.79 2.62 -6.26
CA PHE A 165 -20.38 3.22 -5.05
C PHE A 165 -19.62 4.42 -4.51
N SER A 166 -18.45 4.73 -5.07
CA SER A 166 -17.56 5.74 -4.53
C SER A 166 -18.16 7.14 -4.58
N GLN A 167 -17.84 7.91 -3.55
CA GLN A 167 -18.34 9.26 -3.33
C GLN A 167 -17.23 10.10 -2.71
N ARG A 168 -17.42 11.42 -2.61
CA ARG A 168 -16.57 12.28 -1.76
C ARG A 168 -16.41 11.64 -0.38
N LEU A 169 -15.26 11.79 0.28
CA LEU A 169 -15.06 11.16 1.59
C LEU A 169 -15.91 11.82 2.69
N GLU A 170 -16.08 13.14 2.60
CA GLU A 170 -16.74 13.94 3.64
C GLU A 170 -18.24 13.71 3.70
N GLY A 171 -18.75 13.57 4.92
CA GLY A 171 -20.17 13.43 5.24
C GLY A 171 -20.60 12.00 5.54
N ASN A 172 -21.89 11.85 5.80
CA ASN A 172 -22.49 10.59 6.24
C ASN A 172 -22.84 9.68 5.08
N ALA A 173 -23.06 8.40 5.40
CA ALA A 173 -23.72 7.47 4.51
C ALA A 173 -25.15 7.94 4.24
N THR A 174 -25.58 7.88 2.98
CA THR A 174 -26.90 8.41 2.56
C THR A 174 -27.87 7.32 2.09
N LYS A 175 -27.42 6.06 2.06
CA LYS A 175 -28.14 4.94 1.45
C LYS A 175 -27.44 3.63 1.76
N HIS A 176 -28.23 2.56 1.83
CA HIS A 176 -27.70 1.22 2.00
C HIS A 176 -26.93 0.75 0.75
N ARG A 177 -25.63 0.54 0.91
CA ARG A 177 -24.65 0.21 -0.14
C ARG A 177 -23.49 -0.57 0.46
N GLY A 178 -22.76 -1.26 -0.41
CA GLY A 178 -21.64 -2.13 -0.07
C GLY A 178 -22.03 -3.60 -0.13
N THR A 179 -21.07 -4.45 0.21
CA THR A 179 -21.21 -5.91 0.16
C THR A 179 -21.50 -6.46 1.54
N GLU A 180 -22.37 -7.47 1.60
CA GLU A 180 -22.70 -8.19 2.84
C GLU A 180 -21.43 -8.60 3.62
N GLY A 181 -21.44 -8.41 4.93
CA GLY A 181 -20.31 -8.75 5.81
C GLY A 181 -19.18 -7.71 5.87
N TYR A 182 -19.11 -6.79 4.89
CA TYR A 182 -18.21 -5.62 4.90
C TYR A 182 -18.94 -4.33 5.28
N VAL A 183 -20.23 -4.42 5.63
CA VAL A 183 -21.08 -3.30 6.03
C VAL A 183 -21.64 -3.54 7.43
N PRO A 184 -21.49 -2.58 8.37
CA PRO A 184 -22.01 -2.71 9.73
C PRO A 184 -23.54 -2.68 9.77
N ARG A 185 -24.15 -3.17 10.86
CA ARG A 185 -25.62 -3.30 11.03
C ARG A 185 -26.42 -1.98 11.05
N HIS A 186 -25.78 -0.87 11.35
CA HIS A 186 -26.41 0.45 11.47
C HIS A 186 -25.68 1.46 10.57
N MET A 187 -25.53 1.13 9.29
CA MET A 187 -24.57 1.81 8.42
C MET A 187 -24.86 3.30 8.21
N LEU A 188 -26.12 3.73 8.36
CA LEU A 188 -26.51 5.13 8.16
C LEU A 188 -26.02 6.06 9.28
N ASP A 189 -25.62 5.51 10.42
CA ASP A 189 -25.08 6.27 11.55
C ASP A 189 -23.60 6.61 11.35
N TYR A 190 -22.97 6.09 10.30
CA TYR A 190 -21.54 6.21 10.06
C TYR A 190 -21.20 7.24 8.98
N THR A 191 -20.03 7.86 9.17
CA THR A 191 -19.40 8.61 8.09
C THR A 191 -18.93 7.67 6.99
N ARG A 192 -18.83 8.17 5.75
CA ARG A 192 -18.28 7.41 4.62
C ARG A 192 -16.86 6.90 4.89
N LYS A 193 -16.03 7.72 5.56
CA LYS A 193 -14.71 7.30 6.04
C LYS A 193 -14.82 6.10 6.98
N THR A 194 -15.68 6.17 8.00
CA THR A 194 -15.82 5.11 8.99
C THR A 194 -16.31 3.79 8.39
N LEU A 195 -17.18 3.85 7.37
CA LEU A 195 -17.60 2.66 6.62
C LEU A 195 -16.43 1.98 5.89
N ASP A 196 -15.58 2.76 5.22
CA ASP A 196 -14.38 2.20 4.59
C ASP A 196 -13.41 1.61 5.63
N ILE A 197 -13.26 2.24 6.80
CA ILE A 197 -12.42 1.71 7.88
C ILE A 197 -12.99 0.40 8.43
N PHE A 198 -14.30 0.30 8.63
CA PHE A 198 -14.96 -0.95 9.03
C PHE A 198 -14.62 -2.06 8.02
N ALA A 199 -14.84 -1.80 6.73
CA ALA A 199 -14.60 -2.75 5.67
C ALA A 199 -13.11 -3.14 5.57
N LEU A 200 -12.20 -2.19 5.78
CA LEU A 200 -10.76 -2.43 5.83
C LEU A 200 -10.37 -3.40 6.95
N LEU A 201 -10.91 -3.20 8.17
CA LEU A 201 -10.68 -4.13 9.29
C LEU A 201 -11.25 -5.52 8.99
N ARG A 202 -12.37 -5.61 8.26
CA ARG A 202 -12.95 -6.89 7.79
C ARG A 202 -12.09 -7.61 6.74
N ILE A 203 -11.40 -6.88 5.87
CA ILE A 203 -10.39 -7.46 4.97
C ILE A 203 -9.25 -8.06 5.79
N PHE A 204 -8.84 -7.41 6.87
CA PHE A 204 -7.75 -7.87 7.71
C PHE A 204 -8.13 -9.09 8.54
N TYR A 205 -9.33 -9.08 9.09
CA TYR A 205 -9.84 -10.18 9.87
C TYR A 205 -11.35 -10.24 9.77
N PHE A 206 -11.84 -11.42 9.45
CA PHE A 206 -13.26 -11.69 9.39
C PHE A 206 -13.65 -12.51 10.62
N PRO A 207 -14.47 -11.99 11.56
CA PRO A 207 -14.89 -12.71 12.75
C PRO A 207 -15.72 -13.96 12.42
N GLU A 208 -15.62 -15.01 13.24
CA GLU A 208 -16.41 -16.25 13.10
C GLU A 208 -17.92 -15.97 13.08
N LYS A 209 -18.38 -15.03 13.92
CA LYS A 209 -19.74 -14.54 13.96
C LYS A 209 -19.77 -13.04 13.78
N PHE A 210 -20.72 -12.55 12.99
CA PHE A 210 -20.82 -11.12 12.72
C PHE A 210 -22.24 -10.67 12.40
N GLN A 211 -22.49 -9.38 12.56
CA GLN A 211 -23.74 -8.74 12.15
C GLN A 211 -23.50 -7.80 10.97
N THR A 212 -24.53 -7.61 10.16
CA THR A 212 -24.48 -6.75 8.97
C THR A 212 -25.85 -6.10 8.74
N GLU A 213 -25.89 -5.01 7.96
CA GLU A 213 -27.12 -4.27 7.64
C GLU A 213 -28.17 -5.14 6.92
N PHE A 214 -27.72 -6.10 6.13
CA PHE A 214 -28.58 -6.82 5.19
C PHE A 214 -29.34 -8.00 5.80
N LYS A 215 -28.99 -8.42 7.02
CA LYS A 215 -29.58 -9.59 7.67
C LYS A 215 -29.82 -9.37 9.16
N HIS A 216 -30.90 -9.97 9.66
CA HIS A 216 -31.25 -9.91 11.07
C HIS A 216 -30.59 -11.07 11.84
N GLY A 217 -29.66 -10.74 12.73
CA GLY A 217 -29.00 -11.71 13.61
C GLY A 217 -27.51 -11.88 13.30
N ASP A 218 -26.90 -12.87 13.97
CA ASP A 218 -25.49 -13.21 13.77
C ASP A 218 -25.35 -14.16 12.58
N GLU A 219 -24.58 -13.73 11.58
CA GLU A 219 -24.10 -14.55 10.48
C GLU A 219 -22.83 -15.31 10.88
N LYS A 220 -22.52 -16.39 10.16
CA LYS A 220 -21.30 -17.18 10.34
C LYS A 220 -20.35 -16.98 9.17
N ARG A 221 -19.06 -16.83 9.48
CA ARG A 221 -17.97 -16.84 8.50
C ARG A 221 -18.00 -18.14 7.70
N THR A 222 -17.87 -18.02 6.38
CA THR A 222 -17.78 -19.12 5.44
C THR A 222 -16.36 -19.26 4.90
N VAL A 223 -16.10 -20.34 4.16
CA VAL A 223 -14.82 -20.54 3.47
C VAL A 223 -14.53 -19.47 2.41
N ASN A 224 -15.54 -18.74 1.96
CA ASN A 224 -15.38 -17.66 0.99
C ASN A 224 -15.03 -16.32 1.66
N ASP A 225 -15.14 -16.20 2.98
CA ASP A 225 -14.85 -14.96 3.70
C ASP A 225 -13.35 -14.86 4.04
N ALA A 226 -12.53 -14.87 3.00
CA ALA A 226 -11.07 -14.84 3.11
C ALA A 226 -10.57 -13.51 3.69
N CYS A 227 -9.65 -13.58 4.64
CA CYS A 227 -9.03 -12.42 5.30
C CYS A 227 -7.53 -12.62 5.52
N ILE A 228 -6.82 -11.54 5.81
CA ILE A 228 -5.34 -11.55 5.88
C ILE A 228 -4.83 -12.29 7.13
N PHE A 229 -5.34 -11.94 8.31
CA PHE A 229 -4.86 -12.46 9.58
C PHE A 229 -5.62 -13.71 10.01
N SER A 230 -4.87 -14.73 10.42
CA SER A 230 -5.42 -15.96 10.96
C SER A 230 -5.91 -15.79 12.41
N ASP A 231 -6.86 -16.64 12.81
CA ASP A 231 -7.33 -16.72 14.21
C ASP A 231 -6.16 -16.96 15.18
N SER A 232 -5.12 -17.71 14.75
CA SER A 232 -3.93 -17.97 15.59
C SER A 232 -3.12 -16.71 15.87
N LEU A 233 -2.87 -15.89 14.85
CA LEU A 233 -2.11 -14.65 15.01
C LEU A 233 -2.88 -13.62 15.83
N VAL A 234 -4.18 -13.45 15.54
CA VAL A 234 -5.07 -12.58 16.33
C VAL A 234 -5.19 -13.09 17.77
N GLY A 235 -5.16 -14.41 17.99
CA GLY A 235 -5.14 -15.08 19.29
C GLY A 235 -3.89 -14.78 20.14
N LYS A 236 -2.75 -14.51 19.50
CA LYS A 236 -1.46 -14.28 20.19
C LYS A 236 -1.15 -12.80 20.40
N ASN A 237 -1.71 -11.90 19.61
CA ASN A 237 -1.41 -10.48 19.68
C ASN A 237 -2.61 -9.66 20.18
N ALA A 238 -2.58 -9.27 21.45
CA ALA A 238 -3.66 -8.51 22.10
C ALA A 238 -3.88 -7.12 21.46
N ARG A 239 -2.80 -6.45 21.03
CA ARG A 239 -2.88 -5.14 20.36
C ARG A 239 -3.54 -5.27 18.98
N LEU A 240 -3.15 -6.28 18.21
CA LEU A 240 -3.78 -6.59 16.93
C LEU A 240 -5.27 -6.90 17.12
N ARG A 241 -5.62 -7.70 18.13
CA ARG A 241 -7.01 -7.99 18.47
C ARG A 241 -7.78 -6.71 18.79
N HIS A 242 -7.26 -5.86 19.67
CA HIS A 242 -7.92 -4.60 20.02
C HIS A 242 -8.18 -3.72 18.78
N LEU A 243 -7.22 -3.64 17.87
CA LEU A 243 -7.38 -2.91 16.61
C LEU A 243 -8.49 -3.50 15.72
N LEU A 244 -8.49 -4.83 15.53
CA LEU A 244 -9.42 -5.50 14.60
C LEU A 244 -10.86 -5.52 15.13
N PHE A 245 -11.05 -5.60 16.45
CA PHE A 245 -12.37 -5.62 17.10
C PHE A 245 -12.90 -4.23 17.42
N ALA A 246 -12.21 -3.15 17.01
CA ALA A 246 -12.76 -1.80 17.04
C ALA A 246 -14.06 -1.68 16.22
N THR A 247 -14.37 -2.64 15.35
CA THR A 247 -15.65 -2.75 14.63
C THR A 247 -16.87 -2.88 15.54
N ASP A 248 -16.67 -3.29 16.79
CA ASP A 248 -17.74 -3.52 17.76
C ASP A 248 -18.01 -2.27 18.63
N ASP A 249 -17.18 -1.24 18.50
CA ASP A 249 -17.30 0.04 19.21
C ASP A 249 -17.22 1.22 18.21
N ASN A 250 -18.36 1.85 17.97
CA ASN A 250 -18.48 2.98 17.04
C ASN A 250 -17.54 4.14 17.39
N MET A 251 -17.30 4.40 18.69
CA MET A 251 -16.41 5.49 19.12
C MET A 251 -14.95 5.16 18.80
N ALA A 252 -14.51 3.95 19.12
CA ALA A 252 -13.18 3.47 18.74
C ALA A 252 -12.98 3.55 17.21
N LEU A 253 -13.95 3.07 16.43
CA LEU A 253 -13.88 3.06 14.98
C LEU A 253 -13.82 4.46 14.35
N SER A 254 -14.55 5.43 14.94
CA SER A 254 -14.58 6.82 14.44
C SER A 254 -13.23 7.54 14.55
N SER A 255 -12.40 7.15 15.53
CA SER A 255 -11.07 7.72 15.76
C SER A 255 -10.02 7.22 14.75
N LEU A 256 -10.29 6.10 14.09
CA LEU A 256 -9.34 5.45 13.20
C LEU A 256 -9.30 6.11 11.81
N SER A 257 -8.16 5.93 11.14
CA SER A 257 -7.95 6.24 9.73
C SER A 257 -7.09 5.13 9.13
N ALA A 258 -7.11 4.99 7.80
CA ALA A 258 -6.30 3.99 7.14
C ALA A 258 -4.80 4.22 7.42
N LEU A 259 -4.38 5.48 7.54
CA LEU A 259 -3.01 5.82 7.94
C LEU A 259 -2.70 5.38 9.35
N THR A 260 -3.52 5.71 10.35
CA THR A 260 -3.27 5.29 11.75
C THR A 260 -3.23 3.77 11.88
N ILE A 261 -4.08 3.05 11.14
CA ILE A 261 -4.07 1.60 11.06
C ILE A 261 -2.74 1.09 10.48
N ALA A 262 -2.25 1.67 9.36
CA ALA A 262 -0.96 1.29 8.77
C ALA A 262 0.21 1.50 9.76
N ARG A 263 0.17 2.55 10.59
CA ARG A 263 1.17 2.82 11.64
C ARG A 263 1.18 1.73 12.70
N GLU A 264 0.00 1.44 13.25
CA GLU A 264 -0.18 0.42 14.28
C GLU A 264 0.32 -0.95 13.80
N LEU A 265 -0.02 -1.32 12.57
CA LEU A 265 0.46 -2.56 11.95
C LEU A 265 1.98 -2.57 11.75
N THR A 266 2.57 -1.44 11.38
CA THR A 266 4.03 -1.32 11.19
C THR A 266 4.78 -1.45 12.51
N LEU A 267 4.28 -0.80 13.58
CA LEU A 267 4.80 -0.95 14.94
C LEU A 267 4.78 -2.41 15.38
N MET A 268 3.65 -3.08 15.21
CA MET A 268 3.48 -4.50 15.55
C MET A 268 4.43 -5.41 14.74
N ARG A 269 4.52 -5.21 13.42
CA ARG A 269 5.42 -5.96 12.53
C ARG A 269 6.88 -5.83 12.95
N CYS A 270 7.30 -4.59 13.23
CA CYS A 270 8.68 -4.28 13.59
C CYS A 270 8.99 -4.54 15.08
N LYS A 271 8.00 -4.97 15.88
CA LYS A 271 8.09 -5.19 17.33
C LYS A 271 8.57 -3.94 18.08
N LEU A 272 8.09 -2.78 17.66
CA LEU A 272 8.36 -1.50 18.32
C LEU A 272 7.33 -1.25 19.42
N ASP A 273 7.78 -0.61 20.50
CA ASP A 273 6.91 -0.25 21.63
C ASP A 273 6.06 1.00 21.35
N ASP A 274 5.10 1.30 22.22
CA ASP A 274 4.16 2.41 22.04
C ASP A 274 4.81 3.79 22.03
N SER A 275 6.01 3.94 22.60
CA SER A 275 6.74 5.23 22.60
C SER A 275 7.22 5.64 21.20
N TYR A 276 7.18 4.69 20.24
CA TYR A 276 7.46 4.95 18.84
C TYR A 276 6.24 5.52 18.09
N GLN A 277 5.03 5.57 18.67
CA GLN A 277 3.84 6.10 17.98
C GLN A 277 4.02 7.53 17.46
N GLU A 278 4.70 8.39 18.23
CA GLU A 278 5.02 9.77 17.84
C GLU A 278 5.85 9.85 16.55
N LEU A 279 6.71 8.85 16.31
CA LEU A 279 7.55 8.79 15.12
C LEU A 279 6.77 8.59 13.85
N PHE A 280 5.60 7.97 13.94
CA PHE A 280 4.80 7.65 12.78
C PHE A 280 3.85 8.78 12.38
N ALA A 281 4.02 10.00 12.88
CA ALA A 281 3.16 11.14 12.55
C ALA A 281 3.02 11.40 11.03
N SER A 282 3.95 10.90 10.21
CA SER A 282 3.94 10.96 8.75
C SER A 282 3.87 9.58 8.10
N GLU A 283 3.23 9.47 6.93
CA GLU A 283 3.27 8.23 6.11
C GLU A 283 4.70 7.84 5.70
N TYR A 284 5.61 8.80 5.60
CA TYR A 284 7.01 8.54 5.24
C TYR A 284 7.78 7.78 6.32
N ALA A 285 7.42 8.01 7.59
CA ALA A 285 8.02 7.28 8.68
C ALA A 285 7.69 5.78 8.60
N ILE A 286 6.50 5.42 8.11
CA ILE A 286 6.11 4.02 7.86
C ILE A 286 7.05 3.40 6.82
N ASP A 287 7.31 4.09 5.72
CA ASP A 287 8.14 3.59 4.62
C ASP A 287 9.60 3.44 5.02
N LEU A 288 10.13 4.43 5.73
CA LEU A 288 11.48 4.36 6.28
C LEU A 288 11.64 3.19 7.25
N VAL A 289 10.73 3.04 8.20
CA VAL A 289 10.81 1.97 9.21
C VAL A 289 10.72 0.60 8.54
N ASN A 290 9.81 0.43 7.57
CA ASN A 290 9.74 -0.81 6.79
C ASN A 290 11.04 -1.06 6.00
N TYR A 291 11.64 -0.03 5.41
CA TYR A 291 12.93 -0.13 4.73
C TYR A 291 14.04 -0.58 5.68
N LEU A 292 14.21 0.11 6.82
CA LEU A 292 15.21 -0.22 7.84
C LEU A 292 15.03 -1.65 8.35
N TYR A 293 13.78 -2.04 8.64
CA TYR A 293 13.43 -3.40 9.06
C TYR A 293 13.84 -4.44 8.01
N SER A 294 13.51 -4.20 6.73
CA SER A 294 13.87 -5.12 5.62
C SER A 294 15.38 -5.31 5.45
N LYS A 295 16.17 -4.28 5.82
CA LYS A 295 17.63 -4.31 5.79
C LYS A 295 18.25 -4.87 7.08
N LYS A 296 17.42 -5.32 8.04
CA LYS A 296 17.85 -5.77 9.38
C LYS A 296 18.65 -4.69 10.11
N ILE A 297 18.36 -3.43 9.83
CA ILE A 297 18.97 -2.29 10.51
C ILE A 297 18.21 -2.06 11.82
N ARG A 298 18.94 -1.89 12.92
CA ARG A 298 18.34 -1.55 14.21
C ARG A 298 17.63 -0.19 14.10
N ILE A 299 16.34 -0.19 14.39
CA ILE A 299 15.52 1.02 14.36
C ILE A 299 15.70 1.74 15.69
N LYS A 300 16.21 2.97 15.64
CA LYS A 300 16.31 3.88 16.79
C LYS A 300 15.38 5.07 16.57
N LYS A 301 14.85 5.66 17.65
CA LYS A 301 13.89 6.78 17.60
C LYS A 301 14.48 7.97 16.84
N GLU A 302 15.76 8.24 17.07
CA GLU A 302 16.56 9.32 16.50
C GLU A 302 16.64 9.21 14.97
N TYR A 303 16.87 8.01 14.44
CA TYR A 303 16.97 7.77 12.99
C TYR A 303 15.70 8.20 12.26
N VAL A 304 14.53 7.90 12.83
CA VAL A 304 13.26 8.25 12.20
C VAL A 304 13.01 9.75 12.25
N ILE A 305 13.30 10.40 13.40
CA ILE A 305 13.17 11.85 13.56
C ILE A 305 14.05 12.62 12.57
N PHE A 306 15.32 12.22 12.42
CA PHE A 306 16.25 12.92 11.54
C PHE A 306 16.04 12.64 10.06
N ALA A 307 15.55 11.45 9.70
CA ALA A 307 15.32 11.07 8.32
C ALA A 307 13.99 11.57 7.75
N GLN A 308 13.00 11.84 8.61
CA GLN A 308 11.67 12.28 8.17
C GLN A 308 11.72 13.57 7.32
N PRO A 309 12.42 14.66 7.71
CA PRO A 309 12.52 15.86 6.88
C PRO A 309 13.19 15.62 5.53
N ILE A 310 14.08 14.63 5.45
CA ILE A 310 14.79 14.28 4.21
C ILE A 310 13.84 13.50 3.28
N MET A 311 13.11 12.53 3.82
CA MET A 311 12.08 11.77 3.09
C MET A 311 10.99 12.69 2.54
N GLU A 312 10.54 13.65 3.34
CA GLU A 312 9.54 14.65 2.92
C GLU A 312 10.04 15.49 1.73
N ARG A 313 11.32 15.90 1.74
CA ARG A 313 11.94 16.65 0.62
C ARG A 313 12.10 15.80 -0.63
N ILE A 314 12.48 14.54 -0.50
CA ILE A 314 12.63 13.64 -1.66
C ILE A 314 11.27 13.36 -2.28
N ASN A 315 10.20 13.26 -1.47
CA ASN A 315 8.89 12.96 -2.01
C ASN A 315 8.19 14.16 -2.66
N LEU A 316 8.63 15.41 -2.39
CA LEU A 316 8.26 16.58 -3.22
C LEU A 316 8.65 16.39 -4.70
N LEU A 317 9.56 15.46 -5.01
CA LEU A 317 9.99 15.19 -6.38
C LEU A 317 8.97 14.34 -7.17
N SER A 318 7.88 13.87 -6.55
CA SER A 318 6.76 13.07 -7.11
C SER A 318 7.14 11.70 -7.73
N ASN A 319 8.37 11.55 -8.24
CA ASN A 319 9.01 10.36 -8.76
C ASN A 319 10.54 10.52 -8.57
N PRO A 320 11.09 10.24 -7.37
CA PRO A 320 12.51 10.38 -7.15
C PRO A 320 13.28 9.43 -8.07
N THR A 321 14.17 10.00 -8.86
CA THR A 321 15.12 9.25 -9.69
C THR A 321 15.98 8.36 -8.81
N ARG A 322 16.55 7.31 -9.41
CA ARG A 322 17.45 6.40 -8.69
C ARG A 322 18.61 7.15 -8.00
N ALA A 323 19.12 8.21 -8.63
CA ALA A 323 20.17 9.05 -8.09
C ALA A 323 19.74 9.83 -6.82
N GLU A 324 18.48 10.27 -6.76
CA GLU A 324 17.92 10.98 -5.60
C GLU A 324 17.69 10.03 -4.43
N PHE A 325 17.24 8.80 -4.72
CA PHE A 325 17.15 7.74 -3.72
C PHE A 325 18.54 7.29 -3.24
N ASP A 326 19.54 7.19 -4.12
CA ASP A 326 20.89 6.85 -3.70
C ASP A 326 21.50 7.97 -2.84
N LYS A 327 21.20 9.25 -3.14
CA LYS A 327 21.57 10.40 -2.30
C LYS A 327 20.92 10.35 -0.92
N PHE A 328 19.64 9.94 -0.84
CA PHE A 328 18.96 9.67 0.42
C PHE A 328 19.67 8.63 1.26
N ILE A 329 20.00 7.48 0.67
CA ILE A 329 20.69 6.41 1.38
C ILE A 329 22.07 6.87 1.86
N VAL A 330 22.77 7.70 1.10
CA VAL A 330 24.04 8.30 1.53
C VAL A 330 23.85 9.27 2.71
N GLU A 331 22.83 10.13 2.70
CA GLU A 331 22.55 11.04 3.81
C GLU A 331 22.08 10.29 5.06
N LEU A 332 21.22 9.29 4.89
CA LEU A 332 20.78 8.40 5.96
C LEU A 332 21.96 7.64 6.58
N ASN A 333 22.84 7.09 5.74
CA ASN A 333 24.05 6.40 6.20
C ASN A 333 25.00 7.35 6.94
N LYS A 334 25.11 8.63 6.53
CA LYS A 334 25.88 9.63 7.28
C LYS A 334 25.30 9.83 8.68
N ILE A 335 23.98 10.00 8.80
CA ILE A 335 23.30 10.16 10.09
C ILE A 335 23.52 8.91 10.96
N MET A 336 23.34 7.72 10.38
CA MET A 336 23.51 6.45 11.09
C MET A 336 24.96 6.19 11.53
N HIS A 337 25.96 6.53 10.71
CA HIS A 337 27.37 6.32 11.01
C HIS A 337 27.99 7.39 11.93
N VAL A 338 27.50 8.63 11.89
CA VAL A 338 27.90 9.67 12.84
C VAL A 338 27.56 9.23 14.26
N GLU A 339 26.35 8.70 14.49
CA GLU A 339 25.96 8.21 15.81
C GLU A 339 26.72 6.95 16.26
N ASP A 340 27.03 5.99 15.38
CA ASP A 340 27.85 4.83 15.79
C ASP A 340 29.28 5.26 16.19
N SER A 341 29.80 6.35 15.61
CA SER A 341 31.11 6.90 15.97
C SER A 341 31.08 7.75 17.24
N ASP A 342 29.99 8.49 17.49
CA ASP A 342 29.82 9.33 18.68
C ASP A 342 29.36 8.52 19.90
N VAL A 343 28.58 7.45 19.71
CA VAL A 343 28.25 6.47 20.75
C VAL A 343 29.50 5.65 21.11
N LYS A 344 30.34 5.27 20.14
CA LYS A 344 31.63 4.62 20.44
C LYS A 344 32.59 5.56 21.17
N LYS A 345 32.70 6.83 20.77
CA LYS A 345 33.51 7.82 21.50
C LYS A 345 32.98 8.09 22.91
N SER A 346 31.66 8.15 23.09
CA SER A 346 31.01 8.28 24.40
C SER A 346 31.28 7.06 25.29
N HIS A 347 31.25 5.84 24.73
CA HIS A 347 31.56 4.62 25.45
C HIS A 347 33.06 4.47 25.74
N GLU A 348 33.95 4.89 24.84
CA GLU A 348 35.39 4.89 25.06
C GLU A 348 35.80 5.96 26.08
N LEU A 349 35.16 7.14 26.08
CA LEU A 349 35.36 8.19 27.08
C LEU A 349 34.82 7.78 28.46
N SER A 350 33.67 7.11 28.54
CA SER A 350 33.15 6.62 29.83
C SER A 350 33.93 5.41 30.36
N THR A 351 34.39 4.52 29.47
CA THR A 351 35.25 3.39 29.86
C THR A 351 36.66 3.86 30.25
N MET A 352 37.20 4.89 29.59
CA MET A 352 38.45 5.54 30.02
C MET A 352 38.29 6.30 31.34
N GLN A 353 37.16 6.97 31.58
CA GLN A 353 36.91 7.66 32.85
C GLN A 353 36.83 6.66 34.02
N VAL A 354 36.18 5.50 33.82
CA VAL A 354 36.12 4.43 34.83
C VAL A 354 37.48 3.76 35.05
N LEU A 355 38.33 3.65 34.03
CA LEU A 355 39.69 3.09 34.17
C LEU A 355 40.70 4.09 34.76
N VAL A 356 40.48 5.40 34.63
CA VAL A 356 41.27 6.45 35.26
C VAL A 356 40.90 6.59 36.74
N ASP A 357 39.61 6.49 37.09
CA ASP A 357 39.14 6.57 38.48
C ASP A 357 39.47 5.30 39.30
N GLN A 358 39.76 4.17 38.67
CA GLN A 358 40.27 2.96 39.35
C GLN A 358 41.80 2.92 39.51
N ARG A 359 42.54 3.83 38.87
CA ARG A 359 44.01 3.94 39.01
C ARG A 359 44.46 5.08 39.94
N SER A 360 43.55 5.89 40.45
CA SER A 360 43.83 6.99 41.37
C SER A 360 43.73 6.61 42.86
N ALA A 361 43.53 5.32 43.19
CA ALA A 361 43.41 4.81 44.55
C ALA A 361 44.70 4.16 45.10
N ASP A 362 45.88 4.59 44.67
CA ASP A 362 47.14 4.19 45.33
C ASP A 362 48.17 5.34 45.33
N PRO A 363 48.41 6.01 46.48
CA PRO A 363 49.26 7.20 46.52
C PRO A 363 50.68 6.85 46.98
N LYS A 364 51.54 6.38 46.08
CA LYS A 364 53.01 6.51 46.25
C LYS A 364 53.73 6.70 44.92
N GLU A 365 54.26 7.91 44.78
CA GLU A 365 55.45 8.36 44.06
C GLU A 365 55.20 9.46 43.03
N ALA A 366 55.39 10.68 43.51
CA ALA A 366 55.73 11.83 42.70
C ALA A 366 57.15 11.65 42.15
N THR A 367 57.37 11.95 40.87
CA THR A 367 58.15 13.14 40.45
C THR A 367 58.33 13.24 38.93
N ALA A 368 58.33 14.51 38.49
CA ALA A 368 58.96 15.09 37.29
C ALA A 368 58.28 14.95 35.92
N GLY A 369 57.94 16.11 35.33
CA GLY A 369 57.85 16.24 33.87
C GLY A 369 56.84 17.27 33.32
N LEU A 370 56.94 18.54 33.71
CA LEU A 370 56.32 19.68 32.99
C LEU A 370 57.04 19.88 31.64
N VAL A 371 56.38 19.67 30.50
CA VAL A 371 56.61 20.45 29.26
C VAL A 371 55.31 20.56 28.44
N THR A 372 55.15 21.73 27.86
CA THR A 372 54.05 22.44 27.22
C THR A 372 53.39 21.81 25.98
N ASN A 373 52.14 22.23 25.77
CA ASN A 373 51.42 22.44 24.49
C ASN A 373 52.22 22.23 23.21
N ASP A 374 51.71 21.41 22.28
CA ASP A 374 51.27 21.98 21.00
C ASP A 374 50.32 21.06 20.22
N ALA A 375 49.26 21.67 19.72
CA ALA A 375 48.34 21.08 18.76
C ALA A 375 48.95 21.15 17.35
N ASN A 376 48.46 20.27 16.47
CA ASN A 376 48.62 20.25 15.01
C ASN A 376 49.93 19.69 14.43
N LYS A 377 49.88 18.43 13.97
CA LYS A 377 50.00 18.02 12.54
C LYS A 377 50.48 16.56 12.42
N LYS A 378 49.66 15.72 11.78
CA LYS A 378 49.99 14.64 10.80
C LYS A 378 48.77 13.72 10.65
N LEU A 379 47.86 13.98 9.71
CA LEU A 379 47.84 13.43 8.35
C LEU A 379 48.17 11.92 8.31
N ILE A 380 47.09 11.13 8.36
CA ILE A 380 47.07 9.68 8.16
C ILE A 380 47.10 9.38 6.66
N ASN A 381 47.97 8.43 6.32
CA ASN A 381 48.26 7.93 4.98
C ASN A 381 47.04 7.29 4.29
N LEU A 382 46.79 7.70 3.05
CA LEU A 382 46.04 6.94 2.06
C LEU A 382 46.90 5.80 1.51
N SER A 383 46.48 4.56 1.75
CA SER A 383 46.76 3.45 0.82
C SER A 383 45.83 2.29 1.14
N ILE A 384 45.38 1.60 0.09
CA ILE A 384 44.46 0.44 0.09
C ILE A 384 42.98 0.82 -0.19
N PHE A 385 42.79 1.51 -1.32
CA PHE A 385 41.59 1.42 -2.15
C PHE A 385 42.07 1.16 -3.58
N ARG A 386 42.25 -0.12 -3.93
CA ARG A 386 42.37 -0.66 -5.30
C ARG A 386 42.68 -2.15 -5.21
N SER A 387 41.64 -2.98 -5.11
CA SER A 387 41.60 -4.38 -5.56
C SER A 387 40.28 -5.02 -5.12
N ALA A 388 39.20 -4.77 -5.87
CA ALA A 388 38.02 -5.62 -5.99
C ALA A 388 36.95 -4.95 -6.87
N GLN A 389 37.36 -4.46 -8.05
CA GLN A 389 36.46 -4.13 -9.15
C GLN A 389 37.05 -4.80 -10.38
N LYS A 390 36.82 -6.11 -10.50
CA LYS A 390 36.96 -6.93 -11.70
C LYS A 390 36.57 -8.35 -11.33
N GLU A 391 35.28 -8.63 -11.41
CA GLU A 391 34.71 -9.91 -11.87
C GLU A 391 33.19 -9.77 -11.88
N ILE A 392 32.52 -10.56 -12.72
CA ILE A 392 31.11 -10.50 -13.09
C ILE A 392 30.80 -9.55 -14.27
N ILE A 393 31.36 -9.90 -15.44
CA ILE A 393 30.63 -9.81 -16.71
C ILE A 393 30.68 -11.21 -17.36
N SER A 394 29.62 -11.98 -17.16
CA SER A 394 29.11 -13.14 -17.91
C SER A 394 28.27 -13.93 -16.89
N GLU A 395 26.95 -13.98 -16.97
CA GLU A 395 26.17 -14.72 -17.97
C GLU A 395 24.75 -14.14 -18.02
N LYS A 396 24.19 -14.01 -19.23
CA LYS A 396 22.78 -13.70 -19.45
C LYS A 396 21.94 -14.98 -19.30
N PRO A 397 20.87 -15.01 -18.49
CA PRO A 397 19.81 -15.97 -18.67
C PRO A 397 18.88 -15.50 -19.81
N SER A 398 18.66 -16.38 -20.78
CA SER A 398 17.67 -16.19 -21.84
C SER A 398 16.27 -16.14 -21.26
N VAL A 399 15.61 -14.98 -21.34
CA VAL A 399 14.17 -14.87 -21.09
C VAL A 399 13.46 -15.28 -22.38
N LYS A 400 12.74 -16.41 -22.35
CA LYS A 400 11.72 -16.73 -23.35
C LYS A 400 10.54 -15.80 -23.14
N ASN A 401 10.41 -14.81 -24.01
CA ASN A 401 9.18 -14.03 -24.15
C ASN A 401 8.19 -14.85 -24.98
N ASP A 402 7.30 -15.59 -24.32
CA ASP A 402 6.07 -16.06 -24.96
C ASP A 402 5.00 -14.96 -24.81
N VAL A 403 5.18 -13.88 -25.57
CA VAL A 403 4.12 -12.89 -25.82
C VAL A 403 3.57 -13.19 -27.22
N PRO A 404 2.25 -13.40 -27.40
CA PRO A 404 1.70 -13.61 -28.73
C PRO A 404 1.88 -12.32 -29.55
N ILE A 405 2.71 -12.39 -30.58
CA ILE A 405 2.87 -11.34 -31.57
C ILE A 405 1.58 -11.34 -32.41
N TRP A 406 0.68 -10.39 -32.16
CA TRP A 406 -0.48 -10.15 -33.00
C TRP A 406 -0.05 -9.22 -34.14
N ASN A 407 0.18 -9.78 -35.32
CA ASN A 407 0.40 -9.00 -36.54
C ASN A 407 -0.87 -8.20 -36.87
N VAL A 408 -0.83 -6.88 -36.64
CA VAL A 408 -1.82 -5.95 -37.17
C VAL A 408 -1.44 -5.63 -38.61
N SER A 409 -2.08 -6.30 -39.56
CA SER A 409 -2.07 -5.88 -40.96
C SER A 409 -3.06 -4.71 -41.10
N LEU A 410 -2.53 -3.50 -41.22
CA LEU A 410 -3.27 -2.35 -41.75
C LEU A 410 -3.62 -2.65 -43.21
N ILE A 411 -4.91 -2.64 -43.54
CA ILE A 411 -5.40 -2.53 -44.91
C ILE A 411 -6.40 -1.38 -44.91
N ASP A 412 -6.19 -0.47 -45.88
CA ASP A 412 -6.85 0.82 -46.11
C ASP A 412 -8.39 0.79 -46.09
#